data_AF-A0A955VDQ3-F1
#
_entry.id   AF-A0A955VDQ3-F1
#
_cell.length_a   1.000
_cell.length_b   1.000
_cell.length_c   1.000
_cell.angle_alpha   90.00
_cell.angle_beta   90.00
_cell.angle_gamma   90.00
#
_symmetry.space_group_name_H-M   'P 1'
#
loop_
_entity.id
_entity.type
_entity.pdbx_description
1 polymer ?
#
loop_
_entity_poly.entity_id
_entity_poly.type
_entity_poly.pdbx_seq_one_letter_code
_entity_poly.pdbx_strand_id
1 'polypeptide(L)'
;AFDAYWFGARSLPRINILLANMRARFDAFPQALAALHRWPDMTPDTRRAIAHWHLQLADPLYRAFTGGYLTDRRAGPRPTVTRDLVIAWVADQGPGRWTMTTRIQFASKLLSAAYAAGLVATTRDPRPLALPRVDDDALTYLLYLLRGVAFDGTLLDNPYVASVGLTGAALDDRLRALPALAFRRQGDLIDFGWRHRDLAAWASARLGPPPAFYAESRP
;
A
#
# COMPACT_ATOMS: atom_id res chain seq x y z
N ALA A 1 -21.36 -2.61 13.81
CA ALA A 1 -19.98 -2.10 14.02
C ALA A 1 -19.82 -1.37 15.36
N PHE A 2 -20.64 -0.34 15.67
CA PHE A 2 -20.61 0.34 16.97
C PHE A 2 -21.04 -0.59 18.11
N ASP A 3 -22.22 -1.21 17.99
CA ASP A 3 -22.74 -2.13 19.03
C ASP A 3 -21.86 -3.37 19.23
N ALA A 4 -21.20 -3.82 18.15
CA ALA A 4 -20.29 -4.95 18.16
C ALA A 4 -18.85 -4.60 18.62
N TYR A 5 -18.61 -3.34 19.00
CA TYR A 5 -17.35 -2.85 19.55
C TYR A 5 -16.09 -3.10 18.69
N TRP A 6 -16.26 -3.22 17.37
CA TRP A 6 -15.19 -3.59 16.43
C TRP A 6 -14.01 -2.60 16.40
N PHE A 7 -14.23 -1.35 16.78
CA PHE A 7 -13.21 -0.29 16.80
C PHE A 7 -12.83 0.14 18.23
N GLY A 8 -13.22 -0.63 19.25
CA GLY A 8 -13.02 -0.29 20.66
C GLY A 8 -13.88 0.87 21.14
N ALA A 9 -13.42 1.57 22.18
CA ALA A 9 -14.08 2.72 22.80
C ALA A 9 -14.09 3.98 21.90
N ARG A 10 -14.74 3.91 20.74
CA ARG A 10 -14.86 5.03 19.79
C ARG A 10 -16.31 5.45 19.67
N SER A 11 -16.54 6.75 19.58
CA SER A 11 -17.87 7.31 19.38
C SER A 11 -18.44 6.90 18.01
N LEU A 12 -19.77 6.81 17.92
CA LEU A 12 -20.46 6.48 16.67
C LEU A 12 -20.05 7.40 15.49
N PRO A 13 -19.96 8.74 15.64
CA PRO A 13 -19.48 9.61 14.57
C PRO A 13 -18.06 9.23 14.10
N ARG A 14 -17.18 8.86 15.04
CA ARG A 14 -15.82 8.42 14.69
C ARG A 14 -15.83 7.10 13.94
N ILE A 15 -16.67 6.15 14.34
CA ILE A 15 -16.83 4.86 13.63
C ILE A 15 -17.35 5.09 12.21
N ASN A 16 -18.32 5.98 12.01
CA ASN A 16 -18.83 6.29 10.67
C ASN A 16 -17.74 6.84 9.74
N ILE A 17 -16.87 7.71 10.24
CA ILE A 17 -15.71 8.21 9.48
C ILE A 17 -14.74 7.07 9.16
N LEU A 18 -14.47 6.18 10.12
CA LEU A 18 -13.58 5.04 9.89
C LEU A 18 -14.14 4.09 8.83
N LEU A 19 -15.43 3.76 8.91
CA LEU A 19 -16.09 2.92 7.92
C LEU A 19 -16.07 3.55 6.54
N ALA A 20 -16.40 4.84 6.41
CA ALA A 20 -16.31 5.54 5.13
C ALA A 20 -14.90 5.48 4.53
N ASN A 21 -13.87 5.70 5.34
CA ASN A 21 -12.47 5.58 4.90
C ASN A 21 -12.08 4.14 4.52
N MET A 22 -12.57 3.12 5.24
CA MET A 22 -12.30 1.73 4.90
C MET A 22 -12.97 1.33 3.58
N ARG A 23 -14.22 1.74 3.35
CA ARG A 23 -14.93 1.50 2.09
C ARG A 23 -14.19 2.12 0.91
N ALA A 24 -13.75 3.36 1.03
CA ALA A 24 -12.96 4.03 -0.01
C ALA A 24 -11.65 3.29 -0.34
N ARG A 25 -11.06 2.58 0.64
CA ARG A 25 -9.79 1.85 0.47
C ARG A 25 -9.95 0.43 -0.03
N PHE A 26 -11.00 -0.28 0.38
CA PHE A 26 -11.14 -1.72 0.16
C PHE A 26 -12.34 -2.08 -0.72
N ASP A 27 -13.51 -1.45 -0.54
CA ASP A 27 -14.71 -1.78 -1.31
C ASP A 27 -14.59 -1.33 -2.77
N ALA A 28 -13.76 -0.32 -3.06
CA ALA A 28 -13.43 0.09 -4.42
C ALA A 28 -12.73 -1.01 -5.24
N PHE A 29 -12.25 -2.08 -4.59
CA PHE A 29 -11.52 -3.18 -5.20
C PHE A 29 -12.17 -4.53 -4.79
N PRO A 30 -13.29 -4.94 -5.40
CA PRO A 30 -14.07 -6.09 -4.91
C PRO A 30 -13.29 -7.40 -4.87
N GLN A 31 -12.36 -7.62 -5.80
CA GLN A 31 -11.48 -8.80 -5.77
C GLN A 31 -10.48 -8.77 -4.61
N ALA A 32 -10.07 -7.58 -4.17
CA ALA A 32 -9.18 -7.39 -3.03
C ALA A 32 -9.86 -7.88 -1.74
N LEU A 33 -11.09 -7.44 -1.48
CA LEU A 33 -11.83 -7.85 -0.28
C LEU A 33 -12.05 -9.38 -0.24
N ALA A 34 -12.38 -10.00 -1.37
CA ALA A 34 -12.52 -11.45 -1.48
C ALA A 34 -11.21 -12.20 -1.19
N ALA A 35 -10.07 -11.67 -1.63
CA ALA A 35 -8.75 -12.23 -1.32
C ALA A 35 -8.37 -12.03 0.16
N LEU A 36 -8.62 -10.85 0.72
CA LEU A 36 -8.29 -10.53 2.11
C LEU A 36 -9.12 -11.35 3.12
N HIS A 37 -10.39 -11.64 2.82
CA HIS A 37 -11.20 -12.55 3.65
C HIS A 37 -10.66 -13.98 3.69
N ARG A 38 -9.88 -14.41 2.67
CA ARG A 38 -9.23 -15.72 2.62
C ARG A 38 -7.86 -15.72 3.29
N TRP A 39 -7.40 -14.58 3.80
CA TRP A 39 -6.05 -14.43 4.35
C TRP A 39 -6.04 -13.98 5.81
N PRO A 40 -6.66 -14.74 6.75
CA PRO A 40 -6.70 -14.34 8.15
C PRO A 40 -5.30 -14.31 8.81
N ASP A 41 -4.43 -15.26 8.43
CA ASP A 41 -3.13 -15.50 9.07
C ASP A 41 -1.97 -14.73 8.42
N MET A 42 -2.24 -13.51 7.93
CA MET A 42 -1.19 -12.64 7.41
C MET A 42 -0.14 -12.33 8.49
N THR A 43 1.14 -12.29 8.10
CA THR A 43 2.18 -11.79 9.02
C THR A 43 1.97 -10.29 9.29
N PRO A 44 2.53 -9.75 10.39
CA PRO A 44 2.49 -8.31 10.64
C PRO A 44 3.07 -7.47 9.48
N ASP A 45 4.06 -7.98 8.75
CA ASP A 45 4.68 -7.27 7.64
C ASP A 45 3.78 -7.28 6.41
N THR A 46 3.19 -8.44 6.08
CA THR A 46 2.16 -8.59 5.03
C THR A 46 1.00 -7.60 5.23
N ARG A 47 0.45 -7.55 6.46
CA ARG A 47 -0.66 -6.64 6.80
C ARG A 47 -0.27 -5.18 6.61
N ARG A 48 0.95 -4.80 6.99
CA ARG A 48 1.48 -3.45 6.82
C ARG A 48 1.61 -3.08 5.34
N ALA A 49 2.17 -3.96 4.52
CA ALA A 49 2.31 -3.76 3.09
C ALA A 49 0.95 -3.58 2.39
N ILE A 50 -0.01 -4.45 2.68
CA ILE A 50 -1.37 -4.37 2.11
C ILE A 50 -2.07 -3.06 2.53
N ALA A 51 -2.04 -2.72 3.82
CA ALA A 51 -2.63 -1.48 4.30
C ALA A 51 -1.97 -0.23 3.67
N HIS A 52 -0.65 -0.28 3.46
CA HIS A 52 0.10 0.77 2.77
C HIS A 52 -0.38 0.95 1.32
N TRP A 53 -0.43 -0.11 0.52
CA TRP A 53 -0.84 -0.03 -0.89
C TRP A 53 -2.29 0.39 -1.06
N HIS A 54 -3.20 -0.08 -0.22
CA HIS A 54 -4.60 0.37 -0.24
C HIS A 54 -4.75 1.85 0.13
N LEU A 55 -3.87 2.38 0.99
CA LEU A 55 -3.84 3.83 1.24
C LEU A 55 -3.27 4.60 0.05
N GLN A 56 -2.24 4.09 -0.63
CA GLN A 56 -1.73 4.71 -1.86
C GLN A 56 -2.77 4.72 -2.98
N LEU A 57 -3.57 3.66 -3.12
CA LEU A 57 -4.65 3.60 -4.11
C LEU A 57 -5.75 4.62 -3.82
N ALA A 58 -6.10 4.82 -2.55
CA ALA A 58 -7.20 5.69 -2.16
C ALA A 58 -6.81 7.17 -2.02
N ASP A 59 -5.54 7.48 -1.80
CA ASP A 59 -5.07 8.83 -1.47
C ASP A 59 -3.89 9.25 -2.39
N PRO A 60 -4.15 10.09 -3.40
CA PRO A 60 -3.13 10.58 -4.32
C PRO A 60 -1.99 11.36 -3.63
N LEU A 61 -2.27 12.09 -2.55
CA LEU A 61 -1.26 12.84 -1.80
C LEU A 61 -0.33 11.86 -1.08
N TYR A 62 -0.88 10.84 -0.44
CA TYR A 62 -0.06 9.80 0.19
C TYR A 62 0.74 8.98 -0.83
N ARG A 63 0.15 8.69 -2.00
CA ARG A 63 0.86 8.03 -3.11
C ARG A 63 2.03 8.86 -3.61
N ALA A 64 1.85 10.15 -3.87
CA ALA A 64 2.92 11.06 -4.28
C ALA A 64 4.00 11.18 -3.20
N PHE A 65 3.60 11.25 -1.93
CA PHE A 65 4.53 11.31 -0.81
C PHE A 65 5.41 10.05 -0.71
N THR A 66 4.81 8.87 -0.76
CA THR A 66 5.52 7.61 -0.49
C THR A 66 6.20 7.00 -1.71
N GLY A 67 5.59 7.14 -2.89
CA GLY A 67 6.11 6.58 -4.14
C GLY A 67 7.08 7.51 -4.88
N GLY A 68 6.96 8.84 -4.69
CA GLY A 68 7.85 9.85 -5.28
C GLY A 68 8.78 10.45 -4.23
N TYR A 69 8.25 11.35 -3.39
CA TYR A 69 9.09 12.16 -2.48
C TYR A 69 10.01 11.35 -1.57
N LEU A 70 9.50 10.31 -0.89
CA LEU A 70 10.35 9.45 -0.05
C LEU A 70 11.32 8.59 -0.85
N THR A 71 10.94 8.17 -2.06
CA THR A 71 11.83 7.40 -2.97
C THR A 71 13.01 8.26 -3.42
N ASP A 72 12.75 9.48 -3.90
CA ASP A 72 13.78 10.44 -4.32
C ASP A 72 14.69 10.78 -3.15
N ARG A 73 14.10 10.98 -1.96
CA ARG A 73 14.84 11.28 -0.75
C ARG A 73 15.74 10.12 -0.32
N ARG A 74 15.29 8.88 -0.51
CA ARG A 74 16.06 7.66 -0.20
C ARG A 74 17.23 7.47 -1.17
N ALA A 75 17.07 7.84 -2.43
CA ALA A 75 18.14 7.80 -3.44
C ALA A 75 19.17 8.92 -3.27
N GLY A 76 18.81 10.01 -2.58
CA GLY A 76 19.68 11.15 -2.32
C GLY A 76 20.78 10.90 -1.28
N PRO A 77 21.68 11.88 -1.08
CA PRO A 77 22.87 11.73 -0.22
C PRO A 77 22.57 11.62 1.28
N ARG A 78 21.34 11.96 1.70
CA ARG A 78 20.89 11.86 3.10
C ARG A 78 19.50 11.22 3.13
N PRO A 79 19.39 9.89 3.33
CA PRO A 79 18.13 9.17 3.34
C PRO A 79 17.39 9.37 4.68
N THR A 80 17.10 10.62 5.01
CA THR A 80 16.35 11.02 6.20
C THR A 80 15.33 12.09 5.87
N VAL A 81 14.24 12.16 6.64
CA VAL A 81 13.18 13.16 6.50
C VAL A 81 12.90 13.83 7.84
N THR A 82 12.62 15.14 7.82
CA THR A 82 12.15 15.89 9.00
C THR A 82 10.73 16.37 8.76
N ARG A 83 10.01 16.70 9.84
CA ARG A 83 8.68 17.27 9.75
C ARG A 83 8.65 18.55 8.92
N ASP A 84 9.63 19.42 9.09
CA ASP A 84 9.71 20.70 8.37
C ASP A 84 9.86 20.50 6.87
N LEU A 85 10.66 19.51 6.45
CA LEU A 85 10.80 19.16 5.04
C LEU A 85 9.48 18.66 4.45
N VAL A 86 8.70 17.86 5.21
CA VAL A 86 7.37 17.42 4.75
C VAL A 86 6.37 18.58 4.73
N ILE A 87 6.42 19.52 5.68
CA ILE A 87 5.56 20.71 5.66
C ILE A 87 5.82 21.56 4.42
N ALA A 88 7.09 21.76 4.07
CA ALA A 88 7.49 22.46 2.85
C ALA A 88 6.98 21.71 1.61
N TRP A 89 7.24 20.41 1.51
CA TRP A 89 6.75 19.59 0.39
C TRP A 89 5.22 19.63 0.25
N VAL A 90 4.47 19.56 1.35
CA VAL A 90 3.00 19.67 1.36
C VAL A 90 2.53 21.03 0.85
N ALA A 91 3.28 22.11 1.11
CA ALA A 91 2.96 23.43 0.58
C ALA A 91 3.01 23.46 -0.96
N ASP A 92 3.96 22.72 -1.55
CA ASP A 92 4.18 22.67 -3.00
C ASP A 92 3.11 21.82 -3.72
N GLN A 93 2.46 20.88 -3.02
CA GLN A 93 1.42 20.02 -3.62
C GLN A 93 0.11 20.76 -3.93
N GLY A 94 -0.08 21.97 -3.38
CA GLY A 94 -1.33 22.71 -3.51
C GLY A 94 -1.11 24.22 -3.31
N PRO A 95 -0.69 24.95 -4.35
CA PRO A 95 -0.38 26.37 -4.23
C PRO A 95 -1.60 27.15 -3.70
N GLY A 96 -1.41 27.83 -2.57
CA GLY A 96 -2.36 28.80 -2.01
C GLY A 96 -3.60 28.25 -1.30
N ARG A 97 -3.84 26.93 -1.27
CA ARG A 97 -5.11 26.37 -0.73
C ARG A 97 -5.12 26.07 0.75
N TRP A 98 -3.96 25.77 1.33
CA TRP A 98 -3.88 25.27 2.72
C TRP A 98 -3.15 26.23 3.64
N THR A 99 -3.78 26.52 4.78
CA THR A 99 -3.18 27.26 5.90
C THR A 99 -1.99 26.50 6.47
N MET A 100 -1.12 27.18 7.21
CA MET A 100 0.00 26.54 7.90
C MET A 100 -0.47 25.40 8.81
N THR A 101 -1.56 25.61 9.56
CA THR A 101 -2.17 24.58 10.42
C THR A 101 -2.56 23.33 9.63
N THR A 102 -3.20 23.49 8.47
CA THR A 102 -3.58 22.38 7.59
C THR A 102 -2.34 21.64 7.06
N ARG A 103 -1.28 22.36 6.66
CA ARG A 103 -0.03 21.76 6.20
C ARG A 103 0.64 20.93 7.29
N ILE A 104 0.71 21.48 8.52
CA ILE A 104 1.23 20.78 9.70
C ILE A 104 0.45 19.49 9.96
N GLN A 105 -0.89 19.53 9.85
CA GLN A 105 -1.74 18.35 10.03
C GLN A 105 -1.50 17.29 8.97
N PHE A 106 -1.41 17.65 7.69
CA PHE A 106 -1.08 16.73 6.61
C PHE A 106 0.30 16.10 6.82
N ALA A 107 1.34 16.91 7.06
CA ALA A 107 2.68 16.39 7.30
C ALA A 107 2.72 15.39 8.46
N SER A 108 2.00 15.67 9.55
CA SER A 108 1.91 14.76 10.70
C SER A 108 1.23 13.44 10.32
N LYS A 109 0.12 13.49 9.57
CA LYS A 109 -0.62 12.29 9.14
C LYS A 109 0.19 11.45 8.15
N LEU A 110 0.85 12.09 7.19
CA LEU A 110 1.73 11.44 6.21
C LEU A 110 2.88 10.71 6.90
N LEU A 111 3.57 11.37 7.84
CA LEU A 111 4.68 10.79 8.59
C LEU A 111 4.23 9.65 9.50
N SER A 112 3.07 9.77 10.15
CA SER A 112 2.50 8.69 10.96
C SER A 112 2.12 7.47 10.11
N ALA A 113 1.53 7.69 8.93
CA ALA A 113 1.19 6.62 8.01
C ALA A 113 2.44 5.94 7.42
N ALA A 114 3.47 6.71 7.07
CA ALA A 114 4.76 6.18 6.63
C ALA A 114 5.46 5.36 7.73
N TYR A 115 5.39 5.80 8.99
CA TYR A 115 5.94 5.05 10.12
C TYR A 115 5.21 3.71 10.31
N ALA A 116 3.87 3.73 10.27
CA ALA A 116 3.06 2.51 10.34
C ALA A 116 3.35 1.53 9.19
N ALA A 117 3.66 2.05 8.00
CA ALA A 117 4.05 1.27 6.83
C ALA A 117 5.51 0.78 6.87
N GLY A 118 6.32 1.19 7.85
CA GLY A 118 7.74 0.84 7.93
C GLY A 118 8.65 1.59 6.94
N LEU A 119 8.17 2.70 6.36
CA LEU A 119 8.93 3.53 5.42
C LEU A 119 9.85 4.54 6.13
N VAL A 120 9.55 4.85 7.40
CA VAL A 120 10.43 5.62 8.29
C VAL A 120 10.68 4.80 9.55
N ALA A 121 11.93 4.79 10.00
CA ALA A 121 12.37 3.92 11.09
C ALA A 121 11.92 4.40 12.48
N THR A 122 11.71 5.72 12.65
CA THR A 122 11.40 6.32 13.95
C THR A 122 10.41 7.48 13.81
N THR A 123 9.85 7.91 14.95
CA THR A 123 9.01 9.10 15.06
C THR A 123 9.79 10.37 15.40
N ARG A 124 11.10 10.27 15.65
CA ARG A 124 11.97 11.39 16.05
C ARG A 124 12.74 11.91 14.84
N ASP A 125 12.81 13.23 14.71
CA ASP A 125 13.54 13.87 13.63
C ASP A 125 15.06 13.93 13.95
N PRO A 126 15.94 13.81 12.94
CA PRO A 126 15.66 13.39 11.57
C PRO A 126 15.30 11.89 11.52
N ARG A 127 14.25 11.55 10.77
CA ARG A 127 13.72 10.17 10.67
C ARG A 127 14.47 9.43 9.56
N PRO A 128 15.20 8.35 9.87
CA PRO A 128 15.81 7.53 8.83
C PRO A 128 14.74 6.89 7.95
N LEU A 129 14.96 6.90 6.64
CA LEU A 129 14.11 6.18 5.69
C LEU A 129 14.47 4.69 5.73
N ALA A 130 13.46 3.84 5.71
CA ALA A 130 13.60 2.39 5.76
C ALA A 130 12.87 1.73 4.58
N LEU A 131 13.25 0.48 4.32
CA LEU A 131 12.58 -0.39 3.35
C LEU A 131 11.81 -1.46 4.14
N PRO A 132 10.46 -1.48 4.06
CA PRO A 132 9.70 -2.52 4.72
C PRO A 132 9.95 -3.86 4.04
N ARG A 133 9.87 -4.94 4.82
CA ARG A 133 9.89 -6.29 4.27
C ARG A 133 8.60 -6.54 3.50
N VAL A 134 8.74 -7.06 2.28
CA VAL A 134 7.61 -7.50 1.45
C VAL A 134 7.83 -8.96 1.09
N ASP A 135 6.94 -9.84 1.55
CA ASP A 135 6.95 -11.25 1.18
C ASP A 135 6.38 -11.47 -0.24
N ASP A 136 6.58 -12.67 -0.76
CA ASP A 136 6.20 -13.02 -2.14
C ASP A 136 4.69 -13.05 -2.36
N ASP A 137 3.91 -13.44 -1.34
CA ASP A 137 2.45 -13.45 -1.44
C ASP A 137 1.90 -12.01 -1.46
N ALA A 138 2.48 -11.09 -0.68
CA ALA A 138 2.12 -9.68 -0.65
C ALA A 138 2.46 -9.02 -2.00
N LEU A 139 3.65 -9.29 -2.54
CA LEU A 139 4.03 -8.80 -3.86
C LEU A 139 3.11 -9.36 -4.95
N THR A 140 2.79 -10.66 -4.90
CA THR A 140 1.87 -11.28 -5.85
C THR A 140 0.48 -10.66 -5.75
N TYR A 141 -0.02 -10.45 -4.53
CA TYR A 141 -1.28 -9.75 -4.27
C TYR A 141 -1.29 -8.36 -4.90
N LEU A 142 -0.23 -7.56 -4.68
CA LEU A 142 -0.13 -6.22 -5.27
C LEU A 142 -0.20 -6.28 -6.80
N LEU A 143 0.54 -7.19 -7.44
CA LEU A 143 0.59 -7.26 -8.90
C LEU A 143 -0.78 -7.64 -9.49
N TYR A 144 -1.46 -8.62 -8.91
CA TYR A 144 -2.81 -8.98 -9.33
C TYR A 144 -3.85 -7.88 -9.02
N LEU A 145 -3.67 -7.14 -7.92
CA LEU A 145 -4.49 -5.97 -7.61
C LEU A 145 -4.30 -4.88 -8.67
N LEU A 146 -3.04 -4.52 -8.97
CA LEU A 146 -2.69 -3.50 -9.96
C LEU A 146 -3.16 -3.87 -11.36
N ARG A 147 -3.15 -5.15 -11.73
CA ARG A 147 -3.71 -5.64 -13.00
C ARG A 147 -5.18 -5.24 -13.17
N GLY A 148 -5.94 -5.19 -12.08
CA GLY A 148 -7.38 -4.90 -12.09
C GLY A 148 -7.74 -3.42 -11.97
N VAL A 149 -6.76 -2.52 -11.88
CA VAL A 149 -6.99 -1.09 -11.64
C VAL A 149 -6.22 -0.22 -12.64
N ALA A 150 -6.79 0.93 -12.98
CA ALA A 150 -6.07 1.94 -13.75
C ALA A 150 -5.13 2.73 -12.83
N PHE A 151 -3.88 2.89 -13.24
CA PHE A 151 -2.88 3.69 -12.53
C PHE A 151 -1.84 4.25 -13.50
N ASP A 152 -1.14 5.30 -13.08
CA ASP A 152 -0.06 5.91 -13.85
C ASP A 152 1.22 5.08 -13.75
N GLY A 153 1.85 4.81 -14.90
CA GLY A 153 3.09 4.03 -15.02
C GLY A 153 2.86 2.63 -15.59
N THR A 154 3.80 1.72 -15.31
CA THR A 154 3.74 0.32 -15.74
C THR A 154 3.74 -0.61 -14.52
N LEU A 155 3.43 -1.89 -14.70
CA LEU A 155 3.52 -2.86 -13.60
C LEU A 155 4.92 -2.99 -12.99
N LEU A 156 5.95 -2.62 -13.74
CA LEU A 156 7.36 -2.73 -13.32
C LEU A 156 7.96 -1.39 -12.91
N ASP A 157 7.26 -0.30 -13.18
CA ASP A 157 7.66 1.05 -12.83
C ASP A 157 6.41 1.86 -12.42
N ASN A 158 6.15 1.85 -11.12
CA ASN A 158 4.99 2.51 -10.51
C ASN A 158 5.28 2.89 -9.04
N PRO A 159 4.53 3.85 -8.48
CA PRO A 159 4.74 4.32 -7.11
C PRO A 159 4.50 3.26 -6.02
N TYR A 160 3.83 2.14 -6.32
CA TYR A 160 3.47 1.12 -5.34
C TYR A 160 4.62 0.16 -5.04
N VAL A 161 5.35 -0.25 -6.08
CA VAL A 161 6.58 -1.06 -5.93
C VAL A 161 7.78 -0.20 -5.56
N ALA A 162 7.84 1.04 -6.05
CA ALA A 162 8.91 1.99 -5.73
C ALA A 162 8.94 2.39 -4.24
N SER A 163 7.78 2.61 -3.60
CA SER A 163 7.72 3.01 -2.19
C SER A 163 8.40 1.98 -1.27
N VAL A 164 8.28 0.70 -1.60
CA VAL A 164 8.88 -0.44 -0.89
C VAL A 164 10.26 -0.87 -1.42
N GLY A 165 10.85 -0.07 -2.33
CA GLY A 165 12.19 -0.29 -2.88
C GLY A 165 12.32 -1.49 -3.82
N LEU A 166 11.21 -1.95 -4.39
CA LEU A 166 11.20 -2.97 -5.42
C LEU A 166 11.22 -2.28 -6.79
N THR A 167 12.41 -1.87 -7.24
CA THR A 167 12.64 -1.26 -8.56
C THR A 167 13.78 -1.95 -9.30
N GLY A 168 13.76 -1.87 -10.64
CA GLY A 168 14.81 -2.41 -11.50
C GLY A 168 15.11 -3.88 -11.23
N ALA A 169 16.40 -4.22 -11.13
CA ALA A 169 16.87 -5.60 -10.93
C ALA A 169 16.29 -6.26 -9.67
N ALA A 170 16.10 -5.50 -8.58
CA ALA A 170 15.53 -6.05 -7.34
C ALA A 170 14.08 -6.53 -7.53
N LEU A 171 13.29 -5.82 -8.34
CA LEU A 171 11.94 -6.26 -8.69
C LEU A 171 12.01 -7.46 -9.65
N ASP A 172 12.82 -7.37 -10.71
CA ASP A 172 12.97 -8.45 -11.69
C ASP A 172 13.35 -9.79 -11.04
N ASP A 173 14.29 -9.79 -10.10
CA ASP A 173 14.73 -10.99 -9.39
C ASP A 173 13.60 -11.61 -8.58
N ARG A 174 12.79 -10.78 -7.90
CA ARG A 174 11.61 -11.23 -7.17
C ARG A 174 10.57 -11.81 -8.13
N LEU A 175 10.29 -11.13 -9.25
CA LEU A 175 9.30 -11.58 -10.23
C LEU A 175 9.64 -12.94 -10.85
N ARG A 176 10.93 -13.24 -11.10
CA ARG A 176 11.36 -14.57 -11.59
C ARG A 176 11.07 -15.69 -10.60
N ALA A 177 11.05 -15.40 -9.31
CA ALA A 177 10.79 -16.37 -8.25
C ALA A 177 9.30 -16.59 -7.97
N LEU A 178 8.42 -15.69 -8.41
CA LEU A 178 6.98 -15.78 -8.10
C LEU A 178 6.28 -16.90 -8.90
N PRO A 179 5.75 -17.95 -8.24
CA PRO A 179 5.16 -19.10 -8.93
C PRO A 179 3.80 -18.78 -9.57
N ALA A 180 3.23 -17.62 -9.28
CA ALA A 180 1.96 -17.14 -9.83
C ALA A 180 2.14 -16.32 -11.12
N LEU A 181 3.38 -16.10 -11.56
CA LEU A 181 3.74 -15.31 -12.73
C LEU A 181 4.70 -16.10 -13.63
N ALA A 182 4.76 -15.70 -14.89
CA ALA A 182 5.86 -16.02 -15.79
C ALA A 182 6.58 -14.70 -16.07
N PHE A 183 7.88 -14.63 -15.78
CA PHE A 183 8.65 -13.42 -15.98
C PHE A 183 10.03 -13.73 -16.55
N ARG A 184 10.38 -13.09 -17.65
CA ARG A 184 11.73 -13.04 -18.22
C ARG A 184 12.02 -11.65 -18.76
N ARG A 185 13.27 -11.21 -18.63
CA ARG A 185 13.77 -9.98 -19.23
C ARG A 185 15.09 -10.26 -19.93
N GLN A 186 15.22 -9.76 -21.16
CA GLN A 186 16.47 -9.74 -21.91
C GLN A 186 16.65 -8.35 -22.53
N GLY A 187 17.51 -7.53 -21.93
CA GLY A 187 17.60 -6.10 -22.26
C GLY A 187 16.25 -5.41 -22.05
N ASP A 188 15.73 -4.78 -23.09
CA ASP A 188 14.43 -4.11 -23.07
C ASP A 188 13.25 -5.04 -23.39
N LEU A 189 13.51 -6.28 -23.83
CA LEU A 189 12.46 -7.25 -24.09
C LEU A 189 11.96 -7.87 -22.77
N ILE A 190 10.67 -7.76 -22.53
CA ILE A 190 9.99 -8.27 -21.35
C ILE A 190 8.94 -9.30 -21.79
N ASP A 191 9.07 -10.52 -21.27
CA ASP A 191 8.04 -11.55 -21.34
C ASP A 191 7.39 -11.65 -19.96
N PHE A 192 6.14 -11.21 -19.87
CA PHE A 192 5.35 -11.18 -18.64
C PHE A 192 4.02 -11.89 -18.85
N GLY A 193 3.76 -12.91 -18.02
CA GLY A 193 2.54 -13.72 -18.07
C GLY A 193 1.91 -13.92 -16.70
N TRP A 194 0.58 -13.99 -16.69
CA TRP A 194 -0.20 -14.31 -15.50
C TRP A 194 -0.58 -15.78 -15.50
N ARG A 195 -0.37 -16.50 -14.40
CA ARG A 195 -0.79 -17.91 -14.28
C ARG A 195 -2.21 -18.07 -13.75
N HIS A 196 -2.79 -17.01 -13.20
CA HIS A 196 -4.19 -16.95 -12.78
C HIS A 196 -4.92 -15.86 -13.56
N ARG A 197 -6.24 -16.03 -13.69
CA ARG A 197 -7.09 -15.09 -14.43
C ARG A 197 -7.13 -13.71 -13.78
N ASP A 198 -7.19 -13.67 -12.46
CA ASP A 198 -7.41 -12.46 -11.66
C ASP A 198 -6.96 -12.68 -10.20
N LEU A 199 -7.09 -11.65 -9.36
CA LEU A 199 -6.67 -11.69 -7.96
C LEU A 199 -7.45 -12.74 -7.16
N ALA A 200 -8.75 -12.91 -7.45
CA ALA A 200 -9.59 -13.87 -6.76
C ALA A 200 -9.20 -15.32 -7.11
N ALA A 201 -8.87 -15.59 -8.36
CA ALA A 201 -8.39 -16.90 -8.81
C ALA A 201 -7.04 -17.26 -8.19
N TRP A 202 -6.11 -16.29 -8.11
CA TRP A 202 -4.85 -16.50 -7.39
C TRP A 202 -5.11 -16.78 -5.90
N ALA A 203 -5.90 -15.95 -5.23
CA ALA A 203 -6.21 -16.10 -3.81
C ALA A 203 -6.87 -17.45 -3.51
N SER A 204 -7.80 -17.91 -4.37
CA SER A 204 -8.42 -19.22 -4.22
C SER A 204 -7.42 -20.37 -4.34
N ALA A 205 -6.44 -20.27 -5.24
CA ALA A 205 -5.42 -21.30 -5.44
C ALA A 205 -4.36 -21.30 -4.33
N ARG A 206 -3.97 -20.11 -3.84
CA ARG A 206 -2.86 -19.94 -2.90
C ARG A 206 -3.27 -19.99 -1.42
N LEU A 207 -4.44 -19.44 -1.10
CA LEU A 207 -4.91 -19.23 0.29
C LEU A 207 -6.03 -20.20 0.69
N GLY A 208 -6.65 -20.89 -0.28
CA GLY A 208 -7.73 -21.83 -0.05
C GLY A 208 -9.12 -21.18 0.07
N PRO A 209 -10.13 -21.92 0.55
CA PRO A 209 -11.49 -21.41 0.76
C PRO A 209 -11.53 -20.35 1.86
N PRO A 210 -12.51 -19.42 1.84
CA PRO A 210 -12.69 -18.50 2.96
C PRO A 210 -13.08 -19.29 4.22
N PRO A 211 -12.74 -18.81 5.42
CA PRO A 211 -13.15 -19.45 6.66
C PRO A 211 -14.68 -19.56 6.75
N ALA A 212 -15.17 -20.66 7.33
CA ALA A 212 -16.59 -21.00 7.39
C ALA A 212 -17.48 -19.91 8.03
N PHE A 213 -16.92 -19.09 8.92
CA PHE A 213 -17.61 -17.97 9.58
C PHE A 213 -18.13 -16.87 8.63
N TYR A 214 -17.68 -16.84 7.38
CA TYR A 214 -18.15 -15.88 6.37
C TYR A 214 -19.23 -16.45 5.42
N ALA A 215 -19.57 -17.75 5.53
CA ALA A 215 -20.58 -18.38 4.67
C ALA A 215 -22.02 -18.00 5.06
N GLU A 216 -22.26 -17.60 6.31
CA GLU A 216 -23.59 -17.30 6.85
C GLU A 216 -23.98 -15.82 6.74
N SER A 217 -23.13 -14.97 6.17
CA SER A 217 -23.37 -13.52 6.04
C SER A 217 -23.58 -13.08 4.59
N ARG A 218 -24.43 -13.78 3.85
CA ARG A 218 -25.04 -13.23 2.63
C ARG A 218 -26.56 -13.13 2.85
N PRO A 219 -27.19 -11.97 2.60
CA PRO A 219 -28.64 -11.92 2.43
C PRO A 219 -29.06 -12.72 1.20
#